data_AF-A0A2X2C773-F1
#
_entry.id   AF-A0A2X2C773-F1
#
_cell.length_a   1.000
_cell.length_b   1.000
_cell.length_c   1.000
_cell.angle_alpha   90.00
_cell.angle_beta   90.00
_cell.angle_gamma   90.00
#
_symmetry.space_group_name_H-M   'P 1'
#
loop_
_entity.id
_entity.type
_entity.pdbx_description
1 polymer ?
#
loop_
_entity_poly.entity_id
_entity_poly.type
_entity_poly.pdbx_seq_one_letter_code
_entity_poly.pdbx_strand_id
1 'polypeptide(L)'
;MVREFFFSLLSPVIATGLYGPLKNYRQIARLDEIKLLTKLFYHQLSGKAVNWAMFIGKGPGLTPSSDDMLVGMLFAHYLAEPEKSIEHFFNETPPLSSLTTIVSQHYLEYATRGIFSTYLIQLGKKIKNKEIIFKDMLEILSIGHHSGADTLLGLWIGYQIKQQQRID
;
A
#
# COMPACT_ATOMS: atom_id res chain seq x y z
N MET A 1 -1.91 5.87 14.18
CA MET A 1 -1.14 4.61 14.13
C MET A 1 -2.15 3.47 14.05
N VAL A 2 -2.24 2.75 12.93
CA VAL A 2 -3.16 1.60 12.80
C VAL A 2 -2.73 0.58 13.84
N ARG A 3 -3.48 0.46 14.94
CA ARG A 3 -3.11 -0.48 16.01
C ARG A 3 -3.10 -1.89 15.42
N GLU A 4 -2.01 -2.63 15.62
CA GLU A 4 -1.83 -3.99 15.07
C GLU A 4 -2.97 -4.97 15.41
N PHE A 5 -3.74 -4.63 16.45
CA PHE A 5 -4.91 -5.37 16.91
C PHE A 5 -6.10 -5.30 15.93
N PHE A 6 -6.17 -4.33 15.02
CA PHE A 6 -7.33 -4.19 14.13
C PHE A 6 -7.45 -5.32 13.10
N PHE A 7 -6.34 -5.74 12.50
CA PHE A 7 -6.37 -6.80 11.50
C PHE A 7 -6.65 -8.18 12.09
N SER A 8 -6.26 -8.43 13.34
CA SER A 8 -6.59 -9.69 14.03
C SER A 8 -8.09 -9.84 14.32
N LEU A 9 -8.85 -8.74 14.32
CA LEU A 9 -10.30 -8.73 14.53
C LEU A 9 -11.09 -8.90 13.22
N LEU A 10 -10.42 -8.97 12.07
CA LEU A 10 -11.10 -9.09 10.78
C LEU A 10 -11.63 -10.51 10.56
N SER A 11 -12.82 -10.58 9.96
CA SER A 11 -13.40 -11.82 9.45
C SER A 11 -12.45 -12.49 8.44
N PRO A 12 -12.33 -13.83 8.42
CA PRO A 12 -11.56 -14.55 7.41
C PRO A 12 -12.01 -14.30 5.97
N VAL A 13 -13.25 -13.82 5.78
CA VAL A 13 -13.84 -13.50 4.47
C VAL A 13 -13.17 -12.27 3.84
N ILE A 14 -12.55 -11.41 4.65
CA ILE A 14 -11.83 -10.24 4.16
C ILE A 14 -10.45 -10.70 3.70
N ALA A 15 -10.26 -10.80 2.39
CA ALA A 15 -9.07 -11.33 1.75
C ALA A 15 -8.44 -10.33 0.79
N THR A 16 -7.11 -10.40 0.71
CA THR A 16 -6.31 -9.83 -0.37
C THR A 16 -6.55 -10.60 -1.67
N GLY A 17 -6.35 -9.95 -2.82
CA GLY A 17 -6.60 -10.62 -4.10
C GLY A 17 -5.59 -11.72 -4.45
N LEU A 18 -4.41 -11.74 -3.82
CA LEU A 18 -3.35 -12.73 -4.08
C LEU A 18 -2.91 -13.56 -2.88
N TYR A 19 -3.03 -13.05 -1.65
CA TYR A 19 -2.36 -13.62 -0.49
C TYR A 19 -3.31 -14.16 0.59
N GLY A 20 -4.60 -14.27 0.25
CA GLY A 20 -5.64 -14.81 1.13
C GLY A 20 -6.07 -13.84 2.24
N PRO A 21 -6.59 -14.34 3.37
CA PRO A 21 -7.22 -13.52 4.40
C PRO A 21 -6.30 -12.44 4.99
N LEU A 22 -6.74 -11.17 4.99
CA LEU A 22 -5.95 -10.03 5.49
C LEU A 22 -5.59 -10.17 6.97
N LYS A 23 -6.41 -10.86 7.76
CA LYS A 23 -6.08 -11.17 9.17
C LYS A 23 -4.74 -11.91 9.34
N ASN A 24 -4.25 -12.56 8.29
CA ASN A 24 -2.95 -13.24 8.25
C ASN A 24 -1.80 -12.32 7.82
N TYR A 25 -1.97 -10.99 7.83
CA TYR A 25 -0.99 -10.00 7.36
C TYR A 25 0.47 -10.26 7.80
N ARG A 26 0.72 -10.72 9.03
CA ARG A 26 2.08 -11.06 9.51
C ARG A 26 2.68 -12.28 8.79
N GLN A 27 1.86 -13.26 8.45
CA GLN A 27 2.30 -14.43 7.68
C GLN A 27 2.51 -14.04 6.21
N ILE A 28 1.60 -13.23 5.66
CA ILE A 28 1.72 -12.67 4.31
C ILE A 28 3.04 -11.89 4.16
N ALA A 29 3.37 -11.05 5.15
CA ALA A 29 4.62 -10.28 5.18
C ALA A 29 5.91 -11.13 5.20
N ARG A 30 5.80 -12.42 5.54
CA ARG A 30 6.93 -13.35 5.55
C ARG A 30 7.12 -14.09 4.23
N LEU A 31 6.18 -13.97 3.29
CA LEU A 31 6.34 -14.53 1.95
C LEU A 31 7.51 -13.83 1.24
N ASP A 32 8.30 -14.61 0.50
CA ASP A 32 9.54 -14.10 -0.11
C ASP A 32 9.27 -13.00 -1.14
N GLU A 33 8.15 -13.11 -1.86
CA GLU A 33 7.70 -12.06 -2.77
C GLU A 33 7.40 -10.73 -2.04
N ILE A 34 6.72 -10.79 -0.89
CA ILE A 34 6.40 -9.60 -0.11
C ILE A 34 7.64 -8.99 0.54
N LYS A 35 8.58 -9.84 1.00
CA LYS A 35 9.89 -9.37 1.47
C LYS A 35 10.67 -8.66 0.36
N LEU A 36 10.66 -9.21 -0.85
CA LEU A 36 11.31 -8.60 -2.01
C LEU A 36 10.67 -7.25 -2.34
N LEU A 37 9.34 -7.18 -2.42
CA LEU A 37 8.60 -5.93 -2.64
C LEU A 37 8.94 -4.88 -1.59
N THR A 38 8.95 -5.27 -0.31
CA THR A 38 9.30 -4.40 0.82
C THR A 38 10.74 -3.87 0.70
N LYS A 39 11.68 -4.75 0.35
CA LYS A 39 13.10 -4.40 0.16
C LYS A 39 13.29 -3.44 -1.01
N LEU A 40 12.64 -3.69 -2.14
CA LEU A 40 12.69 -2.82 -3.31
C LEU A 40 12.08 -1.45 -3.02
N PHE A 41 10.98 -1.40 -2.29
CA PHE A 41 10.36 -0.14 -1.86
C PHE A 41 11.32 0.69 -1.02
N TYR A 42 11.97 0.06 -0.03
CA TYR A 42 13.01 0.71 0.77
C TYR A 42 14.15 1.24 -0.12
N HIS A 43 14.66 0.42 -1.04
CA HIS A 43 15.72 0.82 -1.97
C HIS A 43 15.34 2.04 -2.82
N GLN A 44 14.12 2.06 -3.38
CA GLN A 44 13.61 3.19 -4.15
C GLN A 44 13.53 4.46 -3.29
N LEU A 45 13.02 4.36 -2.05
CA LEU A 45 12.97 5.51 -1.13
C LEU A 45 14.35 5.99 -0.65
N SER A 46 15.36 5.13 -0.71
CA SER A 46 16.77 5.47 -0.45
C SER A 46 17.52 5.98 -1.70
N GLY A 47 16.81 6.23 -2.81
CA GLY A 47 17.39 6.78 -4.03
C GLY A 47 18.07 5.77 -4.95
N LYS A 48 17.88 4.46 -4.73
CA LYS A 48 18.36 3.43 -5.66
C LYS A 48 17.37 3.25 -6.80
N ALA A 49 17.88 3.01 -8.00
CA ALA A 49 17.09 2.62 -9.16
C ALA A 49 16.38 1.27 -8.92
N VAL A 50 15.04 1.24 -9.06
CA VAL A 50 14.24 0.03 -8.97
C VAL A 50 13.30 -0.08 -10.18
N ASN A 51 13.38 -1.22 -10.86
CA ASN A 51 12.40 -1.58 -11.88
C ASN A 51 11.24 -2.35 -11.23
N TRP A 52 10.03 -1.80 -11.32
CA TRP A 52 8.82 -2.35 -10.72
C TRP A 52 8.03 -3.31 -11.61
N ALA A 53 8.51 -3.59 -12.84
CA ALA A 53 7.75 -4.37 -13.84
C ALA A 53 7.29 -5.75 -13.36
N MET A 54 8.01 -6.38 -12.43
CA MET A 54 7.61 -7.68 -11.87
C MET A 54 6.42 -7.62 -10.90
N PHE A 55 6.09 -6.43 -10.38
CA PHE A 55 5.03 -6.22 -9.40
C PHE A 55 3.85 -5.45 -9.99
N ILE A 56 4.09 -4.50 -10.89
CA ILE A 56 3.02 -3.72 -11.51
C ILE A 56 2.10 -4.63 -12.32
N GLY A 57 0.79 -4.47 -12.13
CA GLY A 57 -0.24 -5.22 -12.84
C GLY A 57 -0.51 -6.62 -12.28
N LYS A 58 0.18 -7.02 -11.21
CA LYS A 58 0.03 -8.36 -10.65
C LYS A 58 -1.21 -8.46 -9.75
N GLY A 59 -2.15 -9.31 -10.17
CA GLY A 59 -3.41 -9.58 -9.46
C GLY A 59 -4.63 -9.39 -10.34
N PRO A 60 -5.82 -9.84 -9.89
CA PRO A 60 -7.04 -9.75 -10.69
C PRO A 60 -7.67 -8.35 -10.65
N GLY A 61 -8.47 -8.02 -11.67
CA GLY A 61 -9.39 -6.88 -11.66
C GLY A 61 -8.84 -5.59 -12.24
N LEU A 62 -9.61 -4.51 -12.06
CA LEU A 62 -9.25 -3.17 -12.55
C LEU A 62 -8.13 -2.51 -11.73
N THR A 63 -7.97 -2.90 -10.47
CA THR A 63 -6.89 -2.47 -9.59
C THR A 63 -6.16 -3.73 -9.10
N PRO A 64 -5.09 -4.16 -9.79
CA PRO A 64 -4.37 -5.36 -9.41
C PRO A 64 -3.81 -5.29 -7.98
N SER A 65 -3.82 -6.41 -7.26
CA SER A 65 -3.45 -6.48 -5.84
C SER A 65 -2.10 -5.88 -5.49
N SER A 66 -1.07 -6.12 -6.31
CA SER A 66 0.26 -5.55 -6.05
C SER A 66 0.29 -4.03 -6.24
N ASP A 67 -0.55 -3.48 -7.13
CA ASP A 67 -0.64 -2.04 -7.34
C ASP A 67 -1.35 -1.37 -6.16
N ASP A 68 -2.47 -1.94 -5.69
CA ASP A 68 -3.19 -1.46 -4.51
C ASP A 68 -2.30 -1.49 -3.26
N MET A 69 -1.50 -2.55 -3.11
CA MET A 69 -0.51 -2.63 -2.05
C MET A 69 0.57 -1.53 -2.17
N LEU A 70 1.07 -1.24 -3.38
CA LEU A 70 2.01 -0.14 -3.58
C LEU A 70 1.38 1.22 -3.27
N VAL A 71 0.13 1.46 -3.68
CA VAL A 71 -0.62 2.68 -3.29
C VAL A 71 -0.68 2.83 -1.77
N GLY A 72 -0.98 1.74 -1.05
CA GLY A 72 -0.96 1.72 0.42
C GLY A 72 0.40 2.08 1.01
N MET A 73 1.50 1.55 0.46
CA MET A 73 2.85 1.84 0.93
C MET A 73 3.28 3.29 0.63
N LEU A 74 2.93 3.81 -0.55
CA LEU A 74 3.14 5.21 -0.92
C LEU A 74 2.34 6.14 0.00
N PHE A 75 1.11 5.77 0.35
CA PHE A 75 0.30 6.50 1.32
C PHE A 75 0.95 6.51 2.72
N ALA A 76 1.49 5.39 3.18
CA ALA A 76 2.24 5.33 4.44
C ALA A 76 3.45 6.26 4.43
N HIS A 77 4.19 6.32 3.31
CA HIS A 77 5.30 7.24 3.12
C HIS A 77 4.83 8.71 3.20
N TYR A 78 3.78 9.06 2.46
CA TYR A 78 3.19 10.40 2.46
C TYR A 78 2.75 10.85 3.85
N LEU A 79 2.13 9.96 4.65
CA LEU A 79 1.74 10.29 6.02
C LEU A 79 2.93 10.60 6.94
N ALA A 80 4.10 10.02 6.66
CA ALA A 80 5.32 10.23 7.43
C ALA A 80 6.11 11.47 6.96
N GLU A 81 6.20 11.67 5.65
CA GLU A 81 7.02 12.69 4.99
C GLU A 81 6.25 13.37 3.84
N PRO A 82 5.19 14.15 4.13
CA PRO A 82 4.30 14.70 3.09
C PRO A 82 4.98 15.71 2.15
N GLU A 83 6.07 16.35 2.60
CA GLU A 83 6.84 17.32 1.81
C GLU A 83 7.87 16.65 0.89
N LYS A 84 8.09 15.34 1.03
CA LYS A 84 9.11 14.64 0.24
C LYS A 84 8.51 14.16 -1.09
N SER A 85 8.93 14.81 -2.17
CA SER A 85 8.54 14.38 -3.52
C SER A 85 9.15 13.01 -3.86
N ILE A 86 8.32 12.17 -4.45
CA ILE A 86 8.71 10.87 -5.03
C ILE A 86 8.13 10.73 -6.44
N GLU A 87 7.92 11.83 -7.17
CA GLU A 87 7.35 11.79 -8.54
C GLU A 87 8.14 10.89 -9.50
N HIS A 88 9.45 10.75 -9.27
CA HIS A 88 10.36 9.91 -10.04
C HIS A 88 10.36 8.43 -9.64
N PHE A 89 9.43 7.99 -8.76
CA PHE A 89 9.42 6.64 -8.19
C PHE A 89 9.42 5.52 -9.24
N PHE A 90 8.81 5.75 -10.41
CA PHE A 90 8.70 4.77 -11.49
C PHE A 90 9.61 5.04 -12.70
N ASN A 91 10.58 5.97 -12.62
CA ASN A 91 11.42 6.36 -13.77
C ASN A 91 12.18 5.18 -14.40
N GLU A 92 12.56 4.19 -13.60
CA GLU A 92 13.32 3.00 -14.03
C GLU A 92 12.40 1.81 -14.38
N THR A 93 11.09 2.05 -14.42
CA THR A 93 10.07 1.07 -14.78
C THR A 93 9.58 1.36 -16.19
N PRO A 94 9.30 0.34 -17.03
CA PRO A 94 8.60 0.55 -18.29
C PRO A 94 7.30 1.35 -18.09
N PRO A 95 6.77 2.00 -19.14
CA PRO A 95 5.55 2.78 -19.03
C PRO A 95 4.44 2.00 -18.30
N LEU A 96 3.89 2.55 -17.23
CA LEU A 96 2.87 1.88 -16.42
C LEU A 96 1.65 1.47 -17.26
N SER A 97 1.34 2.23 -18.31
CA SER A 97 0.31 1.93 -19.30
C SER A 97 0.50 0.61 -20.06
N SER A 98 1.73 0.07 -20.10
CA SER A 98 2.04 -1.24 -20.67
C SER A 98 2.03 -2.38 -19.66
N LEU A 99 1.95 -2.06 -18.36
CA LEU A 99 2.12 -3.02 -17.26
C LEU A 99 0.83 -3.23 -16.46
N THR A 100 -0.04 -2.23 -16.36
CA THR A 100 -1.30 -2.31 -15.61
C THR A 100 -2.45 -1.63 -16.34
N THR A 101 -3.63 -1.64 -15.72
CA THR A 101 -4.82 -0.98 -16.24
C THR A 101 -4.69 0.54 -16.16
N ILE A 102 -5.47 1.25 -16.99
CA ILE A 102 -5.53 2.72 -16.92
C ILE A 102 -5.99 3.25 -15.55
N VAL A 103 -6.83 2.50 -14.83
CA VAL A 103 -7.29 2.90 -13.49
C VAL A 103 -6.15 2.84 -12.49
N SER A 104 -5.42 1.72 -12.48
CA SER A 104 -4.32 1.49 -11.56
C SER A 104 -3.10 2.37 -11.87
N GLN A 105 -2.83 2.58 -13.17
CA GLN A 105 -1.83 3.55 -13.62
C GLN A 105 -2.06 4.92 -12.97
N HIS A 106 -3.27 5.48 -13.10
CA HIS A 106 -3.56 6.78 -12.52
C HIS A 106 -3.43 6.79 -11.00
N TYR A 107 -3.85 5.73 -10.30
CA TYR A 107 -3.68 5.65 -8.84
C TYR A 107 -2.21 5.66 -8.42
N LEU A 108 -1.35 4.91 -9.11
CA LEU A 108 0.09 4.89 -8.84
C LEU A 108 0.74 6.25 -9.14
N GLU A 109 0.44 6.87 -10.28
CA GLU A 109 0.97 8.19 -10.67
C GLU A 109 0.48 9.32 -9.76
N TYR A 110 -0.77 9.26 -9.29
CA TYR A 110 -1.29 10.23 -8.33
C TYR A 110 -0.67 10.03 -6.95
N ALA A 111 -0.50 8.78 -6.52
CA ALA A 111 0.10 8.47 -5.22
C ALA A 111 1.54 9.01 -5.11
N THR A 112 2.34 8.99 -6.19
CA THR A 112 3.70 9.57 -6.18
C THR A 112 3.72 11.09 -6.05
N ARG A 113 2.60 11.74 -6.36
CA ARG A 113 2.38 13.20 -6.19
C ARG A 113 1.68 13.54 -4.88
N GLY A 114 1.50 12.56 -3.99
CA GLY A 114 0.76 12.74 -2.74
C GLY A 114 -0.74 12.91 -2.92
N ILE A 115 -1.29 12.58 -4.10
CA ILE A 115 -2.72 12.65 -4.40
C ILE A 115 -3.32 11.26 -4.18
N PHE A 116 -4.28 11.17 -3.28
CA PHE A 116 -4.95 9.91 -2.95
C PHE A 116 -6.47 10.09 -3.01
N SER A 117 -7.17 8.97 -3.08
CA SER A 117 -8.62 8.94 -2.98
C SER A 117 -9.12 9.63 -1.70
N THR A 118 -10.34 10.17 -1.75
CA THR A 118 -10.95 10.84 -0.61
C THR A 118 -10.99 9.95 0.64
N TYR A 119 -11.19 8.64 0.48
CA TYR A 119 -11.21 7.69 1.60
C TYR A 119 -9.84 7.56 2.26
N LEU A 120 -8.74 7.46 1.50
CA LEU A 120 -7.39 7.43 2.07
C LEU A 120 -7.07 8.75 2.76
N ILE A 121 -7.40 9.89 2.16
CA ILE A 121 -7.19 11.20 2.79
C ILE A 121 -7.94 11.30 4.13
N GLN A 122 -9.19 10.84 4.19
CA GLN A 122 -9.97 10.80 5.44
C GLN A 122 -9.35 9.86 6.47
N LEU A 123 -8.92 8.66 6.06
CA LEU A 123 -8.19 7.74 6.92
C LEU A 123 -6.90 8.38 7.47
N GLY A 124 -6.13 9.06 6.61
CA GLY A 124 -4.90 9.75 6.99
C GLY A 124 -5.11 10.80 8.08
N LYS A 125 -6.17 11.60 7.95
CA LYS A 125 -6.56 12.58 8.98
C LYS A 125 -6.83 11.89 10.33
N LYS A 126 -7.61 10.81 10.33
CA LYS A 126 -7.90 10.02 11.54
C LYS A 126 -6.65 9.37 12.12
N ILE A 127 -5.74 8.86 11.28
CA ILE A 127 -4.45 8.29 11.71
C ILE A 127 -3.59 9.35 12.40
N LYS A 128 -3.49 10.55 11.83
CA LYS A 128 -2.69 11.67 12.34
C LYS A 128 -3.22 12.17 13.69
N ASN A 129 -4.54 12.27 13.82
CA ASN A 129 -5.20 12.70 15.05
C ASN A 129 -5.26 11.61 16.13
N LYS A 130 -4.83 10.37 15.83
CA LYS A 130 -4.96 9.18 16.69
C LYS A 130 -6.43 8.82 16.99
N GLU A 131 -7.32 9.16 16.08
CA GLU A 131 -8.78 8.97 16.19
C GLU A 131 -9.28 7.72 15.45
N ILE A 132 -8.38 6.95 14.82
CA ILE A 132 -8.76 5.78 14.03
C ILE A 132 -9.45 4.70 14.87
N ILE A 133 -10.61 4.27 14.41
CA ILE A 133 -11.42 3.19 14.99
C ILE A 133 -11.62 2.05 13.99
N PHE A 134 -12.07 0.89 14.49
CA PHE A 134 -12.30 -0.30 13.66
C PHE A 134 -13.27 -0.05 12.50
N LYS A 135 -14.30 0.80 12.71
CA LYS A 135 -15.27 1.16 11.67
C LYS A 135 -14.62 1.83 10.46
N ASP A 136 -13.59 2.65 10.66
CA ASP A 136 -12.90 3.34 9.56
C ASP A 136 -12.19 2.34 8.64
N MET A 137 -11.71 1.23 9.20
CA MET A 137 -11.09 0.15 8.44
C MET A 137 -12.14 -0.64 7.65
N LEU A 138 -13.32 -0.87 8.25
CA LEU A 138 -14.44 -1.52 7.56
C LEU A 138 -14.96 -0.69 6.38
N GLU A 139 -14.95 0.64 6.48
CA GLU A 139 -15.31 1.54 5.37
C GLU A 139 -14.35 1.43 4.18
N ILE A 140 -13.07 1.15 4.43
CA ILE A 140 -12.10 0.90 3.35
C ILE A 140 -12.36 -0.48 2.73
N LEU A 141 -12.69 -1.46 3.57
CA LEU A 141 -12.93 -2.85 3.15
C LEU A 141 -14.28 -3.04 2.45
N SER A 142 -15.22 -2.11 2.62
CA SER A 142 -16.50 -2.11 1.90
C SER A 142 -16.39 -1.53 0.48
N ILE A 143 -15.26 -0.90 0.14
CA ILE A 143 -15.01 -0.29 -1.17
C ILE A 143 -14.08 -1.21 -1.96
N GLY A 144 -14.66 -1.96 -2.91
CA GLY A 144 -13.93 -2.89 -3.77
C GLY A 144 -13.43 -4.12 -2.99
N HIS A 145 -14.12 -5.27 -3.17
CA HIS A 145 -13.94 -6.51 -2.40
C HIS A 145 -12.52 -6.80 -1.91
N HIS A 146 -11.54 -6.82 -2.83
CA HIS A 146 -10.14 -7.17 -2.53
C HIS A 146 -9.22 -5.94 -2.47
N SER A 147 -9.50 -4.91 -3.25
CA SER A 147 -8.67 -3.71 -3.40
C SER A 147 -8.45 -2.97 -2.07
N GLY A 148 -9.50 -2.85 -1.26
CA GLY A 148 -9.39 -2.27 0.08
C GLY A 148 -8.46 -3.08 1.00
N ALA A 149 -8.49 -4.41 0.90
CA ALA A 149 -7.64 -5.28 1.72
C ALA A 149 -6.16 -5.20 1.31
N ASP A 150 -5.88 -5.20 0.00
CA ASP A 150 -4.54 -5.04 -0.56
C ASP A 150 -3.95 -3.66 -0.20
N THR A 151 -4.75 -2.59 -0.31
CA THR A 151 -4.35 -1.23 0.09
C THR A 151 -3.99 -1.16 1.58
N LEU A 152 -4.80 -1.78 2.45
CA LEU A 152 -4.55 -1.81 3.89
C LEU A 152 -3.32 -2.63 4.27
N LEU A 153 -3.09 -3.74 3.58
CA LEU A 153 -1.85 -4.52 3.73
C LEU A 153 -0.64 -3.66 3.38
N GLY A 154 -0.69 -2.96 2.25
CA GLY A 154 0.35 -2.03 1.81
C GLY A 154 0.63 -0.91 2.81
N LEU A 155 -0.43 -0.27 3.32
CA LEU A 155 -0.31 0.77 4.35
C LEU A 155 0.41 0.25 5.59
N TRP A 156 0.07 -0.96 6.05
CA TRP A 156 0.74 -1.56 7.19
C TRP A 156 2.20 -1.88 6.89
N ILE A 157 2.53 -2.48 5.74
CA ILE A 157 3.93 -2.76 5.36
C ILE A 157 4.75 -1.46 5.31
N GLY A 158 4.25 -0.44 4.60
CA GLY A 158 4.92 0.85 4.48
C GLY A 158 5.14 1.54 5.83
N TYR A 159 4.18 1.40 6.75
CA TYR A 159 4.33 1.88 8.12
C TYR A 159 5.45 1.15 8.88
N GLN A 160 5.57 -0.18 8.75
CA GLN A 160 6.65 -0.94 9.38
C GLN A 160 8.04 -0.50 8.89
N ILE A 161 8.20 -0.24 7.58
CA ILE A 161 9.45 0.30 7.01
C ILE A 161 9.84 1.62 7.69
N LYS A 162 8.87 2.51 7.91
CA LYS A 162 9.12 3.81 8.57
C LYS A 162 9.45 3.69 10.05
N GLN A 163 8.91 2.69 10.74
CA GLN A 163 9.26 2.44 12.12
C GLN A 163 10.68 1.90 12.27
N GLN A 164 11.13 1.06 11.34
CA GLN A 164 12.50 0.54 11.33
C GLN A 164 13.53 1.66 11.08
N GLN A 165 13.26 2.56 10.12
CA GLN A 165 14.11 3.73 9.83
C GLN A 165 14.26 4.74 10.98
N ARG A 166 13.41 4.68 12.02
CA ARG A 166 13.48 5.58 13.19
C ARG A 166 14.35 5.03 14.33
N ILE A 167 14.71 3.75 14.25
CA ILE A 167 15.48 3.04 15.28
C ILE A 167 16.96 2.96 14.87
N ASP A 168 17.25 3.06 13.56
CA ASP A 168 18.59 3.19 12.98
C ASP A 168 19.04 4.66 12.95
#